data_AF-A0A843EG48-F1
#
_entry.id   AF-A0A843EG48-F1
#
_cell.length_a   1.000
_cell.length_b   1.000
_cell.length_c   1.000
_cell.angle_alpha   90.00
_cell.angle_beta   90.00
_cell.angle_gamma   90.00
#
_symmetry.space_group_name_H-M   'P 1'
#
loop_
_entity.id
_entity.type
_entity.pdbx_description
1 polymer ?
#
loop_
_entity_poly.entity_id
_entity_poly.type
_entity_poly.pdbx_seq_one_letter_code
_entity_poly.pdbx_strand_id
1 'polypeptide(L)' 'MNRILISGTSSNCGKTTITMALLAAFQKRGLEIASFKSGPDYIDPMFHRKVFNVET' A
#
# COMPACT_ATOMS: atom_id res chain seq x y z
N MET A 1 -1.58 -5.24 -17.87
CA MET A 1 -1.91 -4.97 -16.46
C MET A 1 -0.67 -5.26 -15.61
N ASN A 2 -0.04 -4.22 -15.07
CA ASN A 2 1.21 -4.37 -14.33
C ASN A 2 0.91 -4.63 -12.85
N ARG A 3 1.64 -5.56 -12.22
CA ARG A 3 1.45 -5.92 -10.81
C ARG A 3 2.80 -5.92 -10.10
N ILE A 4 2.81 -5.44 -8.86
CA ILE A 4 4.01 -5.37 -8.01
C ILE A 4 3.66 -5.99 -6.66
N LEU A 5 4.50 -6.90 -6.19
CA LEU A 5 4.40 -7.49 -4.85
C LEU A 5 5.55 -6.97 -3.98
N ILE A 6 5.22 -6.36 -2.85
CA ILE A 6 6.20 -5.95 -1.85
C ILE A 6 6.25 -7.02 -0.75
N SER A 7 7.41 -7.66 -0.60
CA SER A 7 7.68 -8.66 0.43
C SER A 7 8.90 -8.26 1.25
N GLY A 8 9.22 -9.01 2.30
CA GLY A 8 10.35 -8.73 3.18
C GLY A 8 10.69 -9.95 4.02
N THR A 9 11.90 -9.94 4.60
CA THR A 9 12.50 -11.11 5.27
C THR A 9 11.86 -11.45 6.61
N SER A 10 11.22 -10.48 7.27
CA SER A 10 10.59 -10.66 8.59
C SER A 10 9.49 -9.62 8.82
N SER A 11 8.75 -9.73 9.93
CA SER A 11 7.86 -8.67 10.42
C SER A 11 8.64 -7.39 10.75
N ASN A 12 7.99 -6.23 10.68
CA ASN A 12 8.57 -4.92 11.01
C ASN A 12 9.78 -4.45 10.18
N CYS A 13 10.19 -5.17 9.12
CA CYS A 13 11.30 -4.77 8.24
C CYS A 13 10.98 -3.60 7.27
N GLY A 14 9.91 -2.83 7.50
CA GLY A 14 9.56 -1.64 6.70
C GLY A 14 8.69 -1.85 5.45
N LYS A 15 8.12 -3.05 5.25
CA LYS A 15 7.24 -3.36 4.09
C LYS A 15 6.08 -2.37 3.94
N THR A 16 5.38 -2.08 5.04
CA THR A 16 4.25 -1.14 5.06
C THR A 16 4.71 0.27 4.67
N THR A 17 5.83 0.75 5.22
CA THR A 17 6.38 2.07 4.92
C THR A 17 6.71 2.23 3.43
N ILE A 18 7.40 1.24 2.83
CA ILE A 18 7.71 1.28 1.40
C ILE A 18 6.44 1.19 0.55
N THR A 19 5.50 0.32 0.93
CA THR A 19 4.22 0.19 0.22
C THR A 19 3.49 1.54 0.17
N MET A 20 3.37 2.21 1.32
CA MET A 20 2.73 3.53 1.44
C MET A 20 3.45 4.60 0.62
N ALA A 21 4.78 4.62 0.63
CA ALA A 21 5.57 5.56 -0.16
C ALA A 21 5.35 5.38 -1.67
N LEU A 22 5.28 4.13 -2.15
CA LEU A 22 5.00 3.82 -3.55
C LEU A 22 3.58 4.22 -3.96
N LEU A 23 2.57 3.90 -3.14
CA LEU A 23 1.19 4.29 -3.40
C LEU A 23 1.06 5.82 -3.51
N ALA A 24 1.64 6.56 -2.57
CA ALA A 24 1.63 8.03 -2.59
C ALA A 24 2.38 8.59 -3.82
N ALA A 25 3.50 7.98 -4.22
CA ALA A 25 4.26 8.40 -5.40
C ALA A 25 3.49 8.16 -6.70
N PHE A 26 2.81 7.01 -6.83
CA PHE A 26 2.01 6.70 -8.02
C PHE A 26 0.74 7.55 -8.10
N GLN A 27 0.07 7.78 -6.98
CA GLN A 27 -1.06 8.70 -6.93
C GLN A 27 -0.65 10.12 -7.33
N LYS A 28 0.49 10.63 -6.84
CA LYS A 28 1.05 11.94 -7.25
C LYS A 28 1.36 12.02 -8.75
N ARG A 29 1.58 10.88 -9.41
CA ARG A 29 1.80 10.80 -10.86
C ARG A 29 0.50 10.67 -11.66
N GLY A 30 -0.67 10.69 -11.01
CA GLY A 30 -1.97 10.56 -11.66
C GLY A 30 -2.26 9.16 -12.19
N LEU A 31 -1.57 8.13 -11.68
CA LEU A 31 -1.81 6.75 -12.10
C LEU A 31 -3.04 6.18 -11.39
N GLU A 32 -3.90 5.49 -12.13
CA GLU A 32 -4.93 4.65 -11.56
C GLU A 32 -4.27 3.41 -10.93
N ILE A 33 -4.38 3.29 -9.61
CA ILE A 33 -3.76 2.21 -8.84
C ILE A 33 -4.76 1.65 -7.82
N ALA A 34 -4.57 0.39 -7.48
CA ALA A 34 -5.25 -0.27 -6.37
C ALA A 34 -4.21 -0.96 -5.50
N SER A 35 -4.44 -0.99 -4.19
CA SER A 35 -3.58 -1.71 -3.25
C SER A 35 -4.34 -2.85 -2.58
N PHE A 36 -3.61 -3.91 -2.28
CA PHE A 36 -4.13 -5.10 -1.61
C PHE A 36 -3.13 -5.50 -0.54
N LYS A 37 -3.65 -5.96 0.60
CA LYS A 37 -2.86 -6.53 1.68
C LYS A 37 -3.10 -8.04 1.71
N SER A 38 -2.03 -8.82 1.88
CA SER A 38 -2.12 -10.24 2.17
C SER A 38 -2.18 -10.48 3.68
N GLY A 39 -3.13 -11.30 4.13
CA GLY A 39 -3.34 -11.68 5.53
C GLY A 39 -4.43 -10.87 6.25
N PRO A 40 -4.89 -11.33 7.43
CA PRO A 40 -5.98 -10.73 8.22
C PRO A 40 -5.55 -9.44 8.97
N ASP A 41 -4.59 -8.70 8.43
CA ASP A 41 -4.00 -7.53 9.07
C ASP A 41 -4.80 -6.28 8.73
N TYR A 42 -5.56 -5.78 9.71
CA TYR A 42 -6.48 -4.65 9.55
C TYR A 42 -5.78 -3.29 9.57
N ILE A 43 -4.51 -3.22 9.98
CA ILE A 43 -3.75 -1.96 10.10
C ILE A 43 -3.36 -1.42 8.71
N ASP A 44 -2.89 -2.30 7.82
CA ASP A 44 -2.46 -1.89 6.48
C ASP A 44 -3.61 -1.32 5.61
N PRO A 45 -4.83 -1.89 5.60
CA PRO A 45 -5.99 -1.26 4.96
C PRO A 45 -6.31 0.15 5.47
N MET A 46 -6.15 0.42 6.78
CA MET A 46 -6.36 1.77 7.33
C MET A 46 -5.35 2.77 6.77
N PHE A 47 -4.09 2.38 6.65
CA PHE A 47 -3.07 3.21 6.03
C PHE A 47 -3.30 3.41 4.52
N HIS A 48 -3.67 2.35 3.80
CA HIS A 48 -4.00 2.46 2.37
C HIS A 48 -5.13 3.47 2.11
N ARG A 49 -6.19 3.45 2.93
CA ARG A 49 -7.30 4.42 2.86
C ARG A 49 -6.81 5.86 2.98
N LYS A 50 -5.90 6.13 3.92
CA LYS A 50 -5.32 7.45 4.12
C LYS A 50 -4.53 7.95 2.91
N VAL A 51 -3.88 7.07 2.17
CA VAL A 51 -3.22 7.46 0.90
C VAL A 51 -4.27 7.71 -0.18
N PHE A 52 -5.29 6.87 -0.29
CA PHE A 52 -6.31 7.03 -1.32
C PHE A 52 -7.36 8.11 -1.05
N ASN A 53 -7.40 8.71 0.14
CA ASN A 53 -8.47 9.59 0.59
C ASN A 53 -9.86 8.96 0.41
N VAL A 54 -9.97 7.66 0.70
CA VAL A 54 -11.24 6.92 0.61
C VAL A 54 -11.73 6.65 2.03
N GLU A 55 -12.81 7.33 2.42
CA GLU A 55 -13.60 7.00 3.61
C GLU A 55 -14.81 6.14 3.22
N THR A 56 -15.21 5.25 4.11
CA THR A 56 -16.47 4.49 4.04
C THR A 56 -17.44 5.02 5.06
#